data_AF-A0A1V8T6E5-F1
#
_entry.id   AF-A0A1V8T6E5-F1
#
_cell.length_a   1.000
_cell.length_b   1.000
_cell.length_c   1.000
_cell.angle_alpha   90.00
_cell.angle_beta   90.00
_cell.angle_gamma   90.00
#
_symmetry.space_group_name_H-M   'P 1'
#
loop_
_entity.id
_entity.type
_entity.pdbx_description
1 polymer ?
#
loop_
_entity_poly.entity_id
_entity_poly.type
_entity_poly.pdbx_seq_one_letter_code
_entity_poly.pdbx_strand_id
1 'polypeptide(L)'
;MPASCKDIRAALATCLQSSDCVLIKRNTPASCLKDATLNATLPTQCHQLIRGYSDCKRGQVDMRKRFRGNKPISTSQELEAGGGEKGSMLYAGKGGYEGVGPPETDGRETEREEVEKWIRNDGVEDVRKK
;
A
#
# COMPACT_ATOMS: atom_id res chain seq x y z
N MET A 1 -5.60 -17.46 13.58
CA MET A 1 -4.89 -16.97 14.78
C MET A 1 -4.05 -15.77 14.37
N PRO A 2 -4.04 -14.65 15.13
CA PRO A 2 -3.31 -13.45 14.73
C PRO A 2 -1.85 -13.79 14.47
N ALA A 3 -1.32 -13.40 13.31
CA ALA A 3 0.05 -13.69 12.91
C ALA A 3 1.01 -13.23 14.02
N SER A 4 1.68 -14.18 14.65
CA SER A 4 2.68 -13.87 15.66
C SER A 4 3.87 -13.21 14.96
N CYS A 5 4.43 -12.12 15.51
CA CYS A 5 5.60 -11.42 14.94
C CYS A 5 6.90 -12.26 14.94
N LYS A 6 6.80 -13.60 15.00
CA LYS A 6 7.91 -14.55 15.04
C LYS A 6 8.69 -14.53 13.73
N ASP A 7 7.99 -14.50 12.59
CA ASP A 7 8.65 -14.55 11.27
C ASP A 7 9.47 -13.29 11.00
N ILE A 8 8.92 -12.12 11.30
CA ILE A 8 9.62 -10.84 11.21
C ILE A 8 10.80 -10.80 12.20
N ARG A 9 10.63 -11.34 13.41
CA ARG A 9 11.72 -11.42 14.39
C ARG A 9 12.85 -12.33 13.89
N ALA A 10 12.53 -13.46 13.28
CA ALA A 10 13.53 -14.37 12.72
C ALA A 10 14.29 -13.71 11.57
N ALA A 11 13.57 -13.09 10.63
CA ALA A 11 14.18 -12.35 9.52
C ALA A 11 15.08 -11.20 10.02
N LEU A 12 14.63 -10.45 11.04
CA LEU A 12 15.42 -9.37 11.65
C LEU A 12 16.68 -9.92 12.33
N ALA A 13 16.59 -11.06 13.02
CA ALA A 13 17.74 -11.71 13.63
C ALA A 13 18.79 -12.12 12.58
N THR A 14 18.36 -12.70 11.46
CA THR A 14 19.24 -13.02 10.33
C THR A 14 19.88 -11.77 9.74
N CYS A 15 19.12 -10.69 9.55
CA CYS A 15 19.64 -9.42 9.03
C CYS A 15 20.70 -8.82 9.96
N LEU A 16 20.47 -8.84 11.27
CA LEU A 16 21.42 -8.32 12.25
C LEU A 16 22.70 -9.17 12.30
N GLN A 17 22.61 -10.48 12.15
CA GLN A 17 23.79 -11.37 12.10
C GLN A 17 24.70 -11.07 10.90
N SER A 18 24.12 -10.71 9.74
CA SER A 18 24.90 -10.31 8.56
C SER A 18 25.41 -8.86 8.61
N SER A 19 24.89 -8.04 9.51
CA SER A 19 25.21 -6.60 9.57
C SER A 19 26.55 -6.31 10.28
N ASP A 20 27.21 -5.24 9.85
CA ASP A 20 28.51 -4.79 10.40
C ASP A 20 28.47 -4.51 11.91
N CYS A 21 27.31 -4.11 12.45
CA CYS A 21 27.17 -3.82 13.87
C CYS A 21 27.43 -5.06 14.74
N VAL A 22 27.00 -6.25 14.30
CA VAL A 22 27.20 -7.50 15.04
C VAL A 22 28.47 -8.19 14.56
N LEU A 23 28.74 -8.21 13.25
CA LEU A 23 29.86 -8.97 12.67
C LEU A 23 31.22 -8.32 12.99
N ILE A 24 31.33 -7.01 12.78
CA ILE A 24 32.59 -6.25 12.91
C ILE A 24 32.69 -5.66 14.32
N LYS A 25 31.70 -4.89 14.75
CA LYS A 25 31.74 -4.17 16.04
C LYS A 25 31.45 -5.05 17.25
N ARG A 26 31.03 -6.31 17.06
CA ARG A 26 30.72 -7.31 18.11
C ARG A 26 29.75 -6.81 19.18
N ASN A 27 28.86 -5.90 18.79
CA ASN A 27 27.82 -5.41 19.67
C ASN A 27 26.69 -6.43 19.79
N THR A 28 25.96 -6.38 20.91
CA THR A 28 24.75 -7.18 21.04
C THR A 28 23.68 -6.71 20.04
N PRO A 29 22.86 -7.60 19.47
CA PRO A 29 21.77 -7.20 18.57
C PRO A 29 20.84 -6.16 19.20
N ALA A 30 20.65 -6.22 20.53
CA ALA A 30 19.84 -5.27 21.27
C ALA A 30 20.48 -3.88 21.39
N SER A 31 21.81 -3.77 21.54
CA SER A 31 22.48 -2.46 21.55
C SER A 31 22.48 -1.81 20.17
N CYS A 32 22.68 -2.61 19.11
CA CYS A 32 22.57 -2.14 17.73
C CYS A 32 21.22 -1.46 17.44
N LEU A 33 20.12 -1.96 18.03
CA LEU A 33 18.77 -1.40 17.88
C LEU A 33 18.46 -0.22 18.80
N LYS A 34 19.12 -0.10 19.95
CA LYS A 34 18.88 0.99 20.91
C LYS A 34 19.62 2.26 20.53
N ASP A 35 20.84 2.12 20.03
CA ASP A 35 21.71 3.25 19.76
C ASP A 35 21.42 3.82 18.37
N ALA A 36 21.01 5.09 18.29
CA ALA A 36 20.65 5.73 17.03
C ALA A 36 21.82 5.78 16.02
N THR A 37 23.05 5.95 16.52
CA THR A 37 24.27 6.02 15.70
C THR A 37 24.62 4.67 15.08
N LEU A 38 24.42 3.57 15.82
CA LEU A 38 24.67 2.22 15.32
C LEU A 38 23.58 1.77 14.36
N ASN A 39 22.33 2.13 14.64
CA ASN A 39 21.21 1.89 13.74
C ASN A 39 21.45 2.53 12.37
N ALA A 40 21.91 3.78 12.31
CA ALA A 40 22.14 4.48 11.04
C ALA A 40 23.21 3.81 10.15
N THR A 41 24.07 2.96 10.73
CA THR A 41 25.08 2.18 9.97
C THR A 41 24.55 0.85 9.42
N LEU A 42 23.29 0.50 9.70
CA LEU A 42 22.70 -0.75 9.23
C LEU A 42 22.25 -0.63 7.75
N PRO A 43 22.23 -1.75 7.01
CA PRO A 43 21.71 -1.75 5.65
C PRO A 43 20.20 -1.46 5.62
N THR A 44 19.73 -0.89 4.51
CA THR A 44 18.33 -0.47 4.31
C THR A 44 17.33 -1.61 4.52
N GLN A 45 17.70 -2.85 4.19
CA GLN A 45 16.90 -4.04 4.43
C GLN A 45 16.61 -4.25 5.92
N CYS A 46 17.60 -4.07 6.80
CA CYS A 46 17.39 -4.20 8.24
C CYS A 46 16.49 -3.06 8.76
N HIS A 47 16.61 -1.85 8.23
CA HIS A 47 15.71 -0.74 8.59
C HIS A 47 14.24 -1.03 8.26
N GLN A 48 13.96 -1.65 7.12
CA GLN A 48 12.60 -2.08 6.76
C GLN A 48 12.06 -3.12 7.74
N LEU A 49 12.88 -4.12 8.09
CA LEU A 49 12.50 -5.15 9.06
C LEU A 49 12.27 -4.57 10.46
N ILE A 50 13.06 -3.58 10.89
CA ILE A 50 12.87 -2.89 12.17
C ILE A 50 11.52 -2.16 12.19
N ARG A 51 11.19 -1.43 11.11
CA ARG A 51 9.89 -0.75 10.98
C ARG A 51 8.75 -1.76 11.02
N GLY A 52 8.82 -2.83 10.22
CA GLY A 52 7.83 -3.90 10.20
C GLY A 52 7.67 -4.60 11.55
N TYR A 53 8.76 -4.83 12.28
CA TYR A 53 8.73 -5.41 13.62
C TYR A 53 8.05 -4.47 14.63
N SER A 54 8.34 -3.17 14.56
CA SER A 54 7.72 -2.16 15.43
C SER A 54 6.21 -2.06 15.19
N ASP A 55 5.77 -2.10 13.94
CA ASP A 55 4.36 -2.03 13.57
C ASP A 55 3.63 -3.33 13.90
N CYS A 56 4.29 -4.48 13.75
CA CYS A 56 3.77 -5.76 14.20
C CYS A 56 3.54 -5.78 15.72
N LYS A 57 4.51 -5.30 16.50
CA LYS A 57 4.39 -5.23 17.96
C LYS A 57 3.30 -4.25 18.39
N ARG A 58 3.16 -3.10 17.71
CA ARG A 58 2.05 -2.17 17.92
C ARG A 58 0.69 -2.82 17.61
N GLY A 59 0.60 -3.59 16.53
CA GLY A 59 -0.61 -4.33 16.15
C GLY A 59 -1.02 -5.42 17.14
N GLN A 60 -0.05 -6.03 17.84
CA GLN A 60 -0.35 -6.97 18.93
C GLN A 60 -0.88 -6.28 20.18
N VAL A 61 -0.42 -5.05 20.48
CA VAL A 61 -0.88 -4.31 21.66
C VAL A 61 -2.25 -3.65 21.40
N ASP A 62 -2.52 -3.20 20.19
CA ASP A 62 -3.79 -2.55 19.81
C ASP A 62 -4.98 -3.52 19.75
N MET A 63 -5.98 -3.32 20.62
CA MET A 63 -7.20 -4.15 20.71
C MET A 63 -7.97 -4.21 19.39
N ARG A 64 -7.93 -3.15 18.57
CA ARG A 64 -8.65 -3.09 17.28
C ARG A 64 -8.06 -4.04 16.24
N LYS A 65 -6.75 -4.31 16.34
CA LYS A 65 -5.97 -5.10 15.37
C LYS A 65 -5.78 -6.56 15.81
N ARG A 66 -5.99 -6.87 17.10
CA ARG A 66 -5.92 -8.24 17.65
C ARG A 66 -6.92 -9.21 17.00
N PHE A 67 -8.13 -8.74 16.68
CA PHE A 67 -9.18 -9.59 16.11
C PHE A 67 -9.06 -9.77 14.59
N ARG A 68 -8.66 -8.73 13.88
CA ARG A 68 -8.49 -8.77 12.41
C ARG A 68 -7.14 -9.36 11.98
N GLY A 69 -6.20 -9.49 12.92
CA GLY A 69 -4.84 -9.93 12.65
C GLY A 69 -4.00 -8.79 12.06
N ASN A 70 -2.72 -8.76 12.43
CA ASN A 70 -1.77 -7.90 11.74
C ASN A 70 -1.51 -8.49 10.35
N LYS A 71 -1.52 -7.67 9.29
CA LYS A 71 -1.24 -8.13 7.92
C LYS A 71 0.14 -8.81 7.90
N PRO A 72 0.26 -10.02 7.32
CA PRO A 72 1.57 -10.66 7.19
C PRO A 72 2.46 -9.79 6.30
N ILE A 73 3.76 -9.72 6.62
CA ILE A 73 4.75 -8.95 5.85
C ILE A 73 4.84 -9.44 4.39
N SER A 74 4.48 -10.69 4.11
CA SER A 74 4.34 -11.22 2.76
C SER A 74 3.19 -10.61 1.95
N THR A 75 2.27 -9.88 2.61
CA THR A 75 1.17 -9.14 1.97
C THR A 75 1.30 -7.62 2.12
N SER A 76 2.37 -7.10 2.72
CA SER A 76 2.61 -5.66 2.73
C SER A 76 3.00 -5.24 1.32
N GLN A 77 2.04 -4.69 0.60
CA GLN A 77 2.10 -4.01 -0.72
C GLN A 77 3.30 -3.07 -0.96
N GLU A 78 4.19 -2.86 0.02
CA GLU A 78 5.33 -1.95 -0.10
C GLU A 78 6.60 -2.62 -0.65
N LEU A 79 6.68 -3.96 -0.71
CA LEU A 79 7.80 -4.68 -1.35
C LEU A 79 7.55 -5.01 -2.83
N GLU A 80 6.29 -4.98 -3.27
CA GLU A 80 5.88 -5.23 -4.65
C GLU A 80 5.50 -3.88 -5.29
N ALA A 81 6.51 -3.16 -5.78
CA ALA A 81 6.26 -2.02 -6.65
C ALA A 81 5.44 -2.49 -7.87
N GLY A 82 4.13 -2.19 -7.87
CA GLY A 82 3.29 -2.31 -9.07
C GLY A 82 2.03 -3.17 -8.97
N GLY A 83 1.50 -3.45 -7.78
CA GLY A 83 0.28 -4.25 -7.63
C GLY A 83 -0.70 -3.70 -6.62
N GLY A 84 -1.07 -2.42 -6.72
CA GLY A 84 -2.11 -1.84 -5.90
C GLY A 84 -3.42 -2.60 -6.09
N GLU A 85 -3.87 -3.33 -5.06
CA GLU A 85 -5.31 -3.62 -4.95
C GLU A 85 -5.99 -2.25 -4.95
N LYS A 86 -6.76 -1.98 -6.00
CA LYS A 86 -7.63 -0.81 -6.11
C LYS A 86 -8.48 -0.78 -4.85
N GLY A 87 -8.06 0.00 -3.86
CA GLY A 87 -8.85 0.29 -2.70
C GLY A 87 -10.13 0.89 -3.22
N SER A 88 -11.22 0.12 -3.19
CA SER A 88 -12.55 0.64 -3.42
C SER A 88 -12.74 1.73 -2.38
N MET A 89 -12.57 3.00 -2.76
CA MET A 89 -12.97 4.10 -1.92
C MET A 89 -14.45 3.88 -1.63
N LEU A 90 -14.78 3.56 -0.38
CA LEU A 90 -16.16 3.27 0.04
C LEU A 90 -17.11 4.47 -0.16
N TYR A 91 -16.57 5.64 -0.52
CA TYR A 91 -17.32 6.87 -0.77
C TYR A 91 -17.13 7.46 -2.18
N ALA A 92 -16.25 6.89 -3.02
CA ALA A 92 -16.21 7.25 -4.43
C ALA A 92 -16.97 6.15 -5.17
N GLY A 93 -18.12 6.51 -5.74
CA GLY A 93 -18.93 5.59 -6.53
C GLY A 93 -18.07 4.81 -7.52
N LYS A 94 -18.41 3.54 -7.71
CA LYS A 94 -17.79 2.61 -8.65
C LYS A 94 -17.52 3.34 -9.98
N GLY A 95 -16.26 3.63 -10.27
CA GLY A 95 -15.87 4.41 -11.44
C GLY A 95 -16.32 3.71 -12.72
N GLY A 96 -17.35 4.24 -13.38
CA GLY A 96 -17.95 3.68 -14.58
C GLY A 96 -17.14 3.89 -15.86
N TYR A 97 -15.81 3.81 -15.79
CA TYR A 97 -14.94 3.95 -16.97
C TYR A 97 -13.85 2.87 -17.04
N GLU A 98 -14.21 1.60 -16.83
CA GLU A 98 -13.38 0.51 -17.35
C GLU A 98 -13.61 0.42 -18.87
N GLY A 99 -12.93 1.28 -19.64
CA GLY A 99 -12.90 1.14 -21.10
C GLY A 99 -12.54 2.36 -21.94
N VAL A 100 -12.45 3.56 -21.36
CA VAL A 100 -12.11 4.76 -22.15
C VAL A 100 -10.78 5.31 -21.64
N GLY A 101 -9.73 5.14 -22.43
CA GLY A 101 -8.45 5.79 -22.19
C GLY A 101 -8.61 7.32 -22.13
N PRO A 102 -7.71 8.04 -21.44
CA PRO A 102 -7.83 9.48 -21.30
C PRO A 102 -7.88 10.15 -22.69
N PRO A 103 -8.87 11.02 -22.96
CA PRO A 103 -8.88 11.79 -24.19
C PRO A 103 -7.71 12.78 -24.17
N GLU A 104 -6.87 12.76 -25.20
CA GLU A 104 -5.97 13.88 -25.50
C GLU A 104 -6.82 15.11 -25.82
N THR A 105 -6.57 16.22 -25.12
CA THR A 105 -7.24 17.48 -25.38
C THR A 105 -6.23 18.54 -25.77
N ASP A 106 -6.16 18.86 -27.06
CA ASP A 106 -5.60 20.12 -27.56
C ASP A 106 -6.53 21.26 -27.08
N GLY A 107 -5.96 22.22 -26.36
CA GLY A 107 -6.68 23.25 -25.59
C GLY A 107 -7.54 24.21 -26.42
N ARG A 108 -8.71 23.77 -26.87
CA ARG A 108 -9.77 24.62 -27.42
C ARG A 108 -11.10 24.24 -26.77
N GLU A 109 -11.59 25.14 -25.92
CA GLU A 109 -12.87 25.00 -25.22
C GLU A 109 -14.00 24.97 -26.27
N THR A 110 -14.61 23.81 -26.47
CA THR A 110 -15.93 23.68 -27.08
C THR A 110 -16.86 23.16 -26.01
N GLU A 111 -17.78 24.00 -25.56
CA GLU A 111 -18.90 23.62 -24.72
C GLU A 111 -19.58 22.38 -25.30
N ARG A 112 -19.41 21.26 -24.59
CA ARG A 112 -19.94 19.96 -24.99
C ARG A 112 -21.44 19.99 -24.70
N GLU A 113 -22.23 20.49 -25.63
CA GLU A 113 -23.69 20.48 -25.54
C GLU A 113 -24.17 19.02 -25.42
N GLU A 114 -24.71 18.65 -24.26
CA GLU A 114 -25.30 17.35 -24.05
C GLU A 114 -26.60 17.25 -24.87
N VAL A 115 -26.56 16.50 -25.96
CA VAL A 115 -27.74 16.12 -26.74
C VAL A 115 -28.32 14.82 -26.21
N GLU A 116 -29.58 14.84 -25.77
CA GLU A 116 -30.32 13.63 -25.41
C GLU A 116 -31.07 13.08 -26.63
N LYS A 117 -30.92 11.78 -26.86
CA LYS A 117 -31.63 11.05 -27.93
C LYS A 117 -32.84 10.36 -27.31
N TRP A 118 -34.01 10.56 -27.90
CA TRP A 118 -35.24 9.91 -27.46
C TRP A 118 -35.92 9.20 -28.62
N ILE A 119 -36.59 8.09 -28.30
CA ILE A 119 -37.27 7.24 -29.28
C ILE A 119 -38.77 7.51 -29.17
N ARG A 120 -39.38 7.93 -30.27
CA ARG A 120 -40.85 8.06 -30.36
C ARG A 120 -41.51 6.70 -30.29
N ASN A 121 -42.78 6.64 -29.89
CA ASN A 121 -43.54 5.38 -29.87
C ASN A 121 -43.63 4.70 -31.25
N ASP A 122 -43.39 5.46 -32.33
CA ASP A 122 -43.33 4.97 -33.71
C ASP A 122 -41.97 4.35 -34.09
N GLY A 123 -41.01 4.29 -33.15
CA GLY A 123 -39.69 3.67 -33.33
C GLY A 123 -38.64 4.55 -34.04
N VAL A 124 -38.98 5.78 -34.43
CA VAL A 124 -38.04 6.75 -35.02
C VAL A 124 -37.27 7.48 -33.92
N GLU A 125 -35.95 7.56 -34.08
CA GLU A 125 -35.06 8.22 -33.12
C GLU A 125 -34.83 9.69 -33.48
N ASP A 126 -35.07 10.60 -32.54
CA ASP A 126 -34.80 12.04 -32.71
C ASP A 126 -33.81 12.53 -31.64
N VAL A 127 -33.06 13.57 -32.00
CA VAL A 127 -32.03 14.18 -31.13
C VAL A 127 -32.49 15.56 -30.67
N ARG A 128 -32.49 15.79 -29.36
CA ARG A 128 -32.84 17.09 -28.75
C ARG A 128 -31.64 17.64 -27.98
N LYS A 129 -31.29 18.90 -28.23
CA LYS A 129 -30.33 19.65 -27.40
C LYS A 129 -30.96 19.95 -26.04
N LYS A 130 -30.23 19.69 -24.95
CA LYS A 130 -30.65 20.03 -23.60
C LYS A 130 -30.41 21.50 -23.29
#